data_AF-A0A433AYV9-F1
#
_entry.id   AF-A0A433AYV9-F1
#
_cell.length_a   1.000
_cell.length_b   1.000
_cell.length_c   1.000
_cell.angle_alpha   90.00
_cell.angle_beta   90.00
_cell.angle_gamma   90.00
#
_symmetry.space_group_name_H-M   'P 1'
#
loop_
_entity.id
_entity.type
_entity.pdbx_description
1 polymer ?
#
loop_
_entity_poly.entity_id
_entity_poly.type
_entity_poly.pdbx_seq_one_letter_code
_entity_poly.pdbx_strand_id
1 'polypeptide(L)'
;MIGKLVAHHDHIEDFMSVVLGELSKDVSIEALSAGDALSFIRRGVPLFTRFDRVVICEDCNNAESTGKRLVGADRYFTFTPKEIAAFLRMSPNTAHSLDESALGEIYASAQRHYDLRIAAIKKLAERAFKGTAWYEPVEFGDREEQVDRRAQLALKLFGLDDVGLRAVRDIFLTTEKIAAEHASAWRTKKSVPSRAPSEQEIEFVTRGNVKFESLPEGWRCPCCMRSKRDVIRWSHNSKKFMFVVVTRKVPEATARFGTRQITLCDACNHIFQEVYKELRVASGNVSVPDDLIDLDDVRAVIAPAAHSLHDVKSDAAQMLVSKCLPLLEVE
;
A
#
# COMPACT_ATOMS: atom_id res chain seq x y z
N MET A 1 -27.67 3.46 33.38
CA MET A 1 -27.26 3.61 31.96
C MET A 1 -26.32 2.45 31.65
N ILE A 2 -26.61 1.65 30.62
CA ILE A 2 -25.75 0.52 30.24
C ILE A 2 -24.73 1.06 29.23
N GLY A 3 -23.44 0.84 29.46
CA GLY A 3 -22.36 1.24 28.56
C GLY A 3 -22.32 0.36 27.30
N LYS A 4 -23.29 0.55 26.40
CA LYS A 4 -23.38 -0.22 25.14
C LYS A 4 -22.58 0.46 24.03
N LEU A 5 -21.92 -0.35 23.22
CA LEU A 5 -21.18 0.06 22.04
C LEU A 5 -21.94 -0.35 20.77
N VAL A 6 -21.87 0.49 19.73
CA VAL A 6 -22.55 0.28 18.45
C VAL A 6 -21.64 0.65 17.29
N ALA A 7 -21.84 0.00 16.13
CA ALA A 7 -21.12 0.31 14.91
C ALA A 7 -21.76 1.54 14.23
N HIS A 8 -20.96 2.58 14.04
CA HIS A 8 -21.30 3.79 13.30
C HIS A 8 -20.60 3.76 11.94
N HIS A 9 -21.34 4.06 10.89
CA HIS A 9 -20.83 4.06 9.51
C HIS A 9 -21.56 5.12 8.69
N ASP A 10 -20.95 5.55 7.58
CA ASP A 10 -21.56 6.50 6.67
C ASP A 10 -22.66 5.81 5.84
N HIS A 11 -23.91 6.23 6.02
CA HIS A 11 -25.09 5.70 5.32
C HIS A 11 -25.10 5.95 3.80
N ILE A 12 -24.09 6.64 3.24
CA ILE A 12 -23.82 6.58 1.80
C ILE A 12 -23.62 5.13 1.31
N GLU A 13 -23.07 4.24 2.16
CA GLU A 13 -22.97 2.80 1.88
C GLU A 13 -24.35 2.19 1.60
N ASP A 14 -25.36 2.57 2.39
CA ASP A 14 -26.75 2.12 2.23
C ASP A 14 -27.39 2.73 0.98
N PHE A 15 -27.17 4.04 0.75
CA PHE A 15 -27.68 4.73 -0.45
C PHE A 15 -27.21 4.04 -1.73
N MET A 16 -25.94 3.67 -1.81
CA MET A 16 -25.36 3.02 -2.98
C MET A 16 -25.96 1.63 -3.25
N SER A 17 -26.53 0.98 -2.23
CA SER A 17 -27.25 -0.28 -2.41
C SER A 17 -28.67 -0.11 -2.98
N VAL A 18 -29.27 1.08 -2.87
CA VAL A 18 -30.65 1.35 -3.32
C VAL A 18 -30.75 2.31 -4.49
N VAL A 19 -29.70 3.09 -4.77
CA VAL A 19 -29.69 4.13 -5.83
C VAL A 19 -30.10 3.58 -7.18
N LEU A 20 -29.77 2.32 -7.47
CA LEU A 20 -30.18 1.68 -8.71
C LEU A 20 -31.69 1.47 -8.77
N GLY A 21 -32.32 1.00 -7.69
CA GLY A 21 -33.77 0.85 -7.63
C GLY A 21 -34.53 2.18 -7.65
N GLU A 22 -33.90 3.27 -7.18
CA GLU A 22 -34.46 4.61 -7.31
C GLU A 22 -34.40 5.10 -8.76
N LEU A 23 -33.25 4.98 -9.42
CA LEU A 23 -33.04 5.44 -10.79
C LEU A 23 -33.76 4.57 -11.84
N SER A 24 -33.98 3.29 -11.58
CA SER A 24 -34.71 2.40 -12.51
C SER A 24 -36.16 2.81 -12.75
N LYS A 25 -36.69 3.73 -11.94
CA LYS A 25 -38.02 4.32 -12.15
C LYS A 25 -38.05 5.30 -13.32
N ASP A 26 -36.91 5.97 -13.57
CA ASP A 26 -36.81 7.11 -14.49
C ASP A 26 -35.86 6.83 -15.67
N VAL A 27 -35.01 5.81 -15.58
CA VAL A 27 -33.97 5.48 -16.57
C VAL A 27 -34.11 4.04 -17.04
N SER A 28 -34.11 3.84 -18.38
CA SER A 28 -34.10 2.51 -18.99
C SER A 28 -32.76 1.80 -18.77
N ILE A 29 -32.84 0.51 -18.46
CA ILE A 29 -31.67 -0.34 -18.28
C ILE A 29 -31.17 -0.81 -19.64
N GLU A 30 -29.98 -0.37 -20.04
CA GLU A 30 -29.24 -0.83 -21.22
C GLU A 30 -27.99 -1.65 -20.82
N ALA A 31 -27.72 -1.76 -19.52
CA ALA A 31 -26.64 -2.56 -18.95
C ALA A 31 -26.85 -4.06 -19.18
N LEU A 32 -25.73 -4.81 -19.21
CA LEU A 32 -25.72 -6.28 -19.32
C LEU A 32 -26.57 -6.95 -18.22
N SER A 33 -26.54 -6.42 -16.99
CA SER A 33 -27.45 -6.81 -15.91
C SER A 33 -27.51 -5.75 -14.80
N ALA A 34 -28.60 -5.77 -14.01
CA ALA A 34 -28.71 -4.96 -12.79
C ALA A 34 -27.68 -5.36 -11.71
N GLY A 35 -27.26 -6.63 -11.70
CA GLY A 35 -26.23 -7.14 -10.80
C GLY A 35 -24.85 -6.57 -11.10
N ASP A 36 -24.50 -6.45 -12.39
CA ASP A 36 -23.23 -5.86 -12.81
C ASP A 36 -23.20 -4.35 -12.54
N ALA A 37 -24.31 -3.66 -12.79
CA ALA A 37 -24.45 -2.25 -12.44
C ALA A 37 -24.27 -2.03 -10.92
N LEU A 38 -24.87 -2.89 -10.08
CA LEU A 38 -24.73 -2.80 -8.62
C LEU A 38 -23.30 -3.10 -8.17
N SER A 39 -22.67 -4.12 -8.76
CA SER A 39 -21.28 -4.48 -8.51
C SER A 39 -20.35 -3.30 -8.83
N PHE A 40 -20.53 -2.66 -9.99
CA PHE A 40 -19.77 -1.47 -10.38
C PHE A 40 -19.90 -0.34 -9.37
N ILE A 41 -21.13 0.00 -8.96
CA ILE A 41 -21.37 1.08 -8.01
C ILE A 41 -20.75 0.76 -6.65
N ARG A 42 -20.90 -0.46 -6.14
CA ARG A 42 -20.34 -0.87 -4.85
C ARG A 42 -18.82 -0.75 -4.78
N ARG A 43 -18.10 -0.88 -5.90
CA ARG A 43 -16.64 -0.65 -5.96
C ARG A 43 -16.25 0.79 -5.59
N GLY A 44 -17.17 1.74 -5.76
CA GLY A 44 -16.96 3.14 -5.44
C GLY A 44 -17.24 3.51 -3.99
N VAL A 45 -17.79 2.63 -3.15
CA VAL A 45 -18.18 2.97 -1.76
C VAL A 45 -17.05 3.67 -0.99
N PRO A 46 -15.80 3.17 -0.97
CA PRO A 46 -14.71 3.83 -0.24
C PRO A 46 -14.34 5.22 -0.76
N LEU A 47 -14.72 5.58 -1.99
CA LEU A 47 -14.49 6.91 -2.56
C LEU A 47 -15.49 7.95 -2.05
N PHE A 48 -16.67 7.50 -1.62
CA PHE A 48 -17.79 8.38 -1.26
C PHE A 48 -18.12 8.35 0.23
N THR A 49 -17.60 7.42 1.02
CA THR A 49 -17.73 7.47 2.49
C THR A 49 -16.77 8.52 3.08
N ARG A 50 -17.21 9.21 4.13
CA ARG A 50 -16.39 10.24 4.81
C ARG A 50 -15.42 9.68 5.85
N PHE A 51 -15.71 8.48 6.35
CA PHE A 51 -14.96 7.83 7.42
C PHE A 51 -15.21 6.33 7.36
N ASP A 52 -14.24 5.57 7.86
CA ASP A 52 -14.35 4.12 8.01
C ASP A 52 -15.36 3.77 9.10
N ARG A 53 -15.96 2.59 8.99
CA ARG A 53 -16.85 2.06 10.03
C ARG A 53 -16.10 2.00 11.38
N VAL A 54 -16.71 2.57 12.41
CA VAL A 54 -16.10 2.79 13.72
C VAL A 54 -17.06 2.41 14.83
N VAL A 55 -16.53 2.05 16.00
CA VAL A 55 -17.35 1.75 17.18
C VAL A 55 -17.45 3.01 18.05
N ILE A 56 -18.67 3.39 18.41
CA ILE A 56 -18.98 4.49 19.34
C ILE A 56 -19.92 4.00 20.45
N CYS A 57 -20.10 4.79 21.52
CA CYS A 57 -21.11 4.48 22.52
C CYS A 57 -22.53 4.73 21.96
N GLU A 58 -23.51 4.01 22.51
CA GLU A 58 -24.92 4.14 22.12
C GLU A 58 -25.45 5.57 22.31
N ASP A 59 -24.96 6.29 23.32
CA ASP A 59 -25.36 7.67 23.59
C ASP A 59 -24.89 8.65 22.51
N CYS A 60 -23.65 8.51 22.00
CA CYS A 60 -23.17 9.28 20.85
C CYS A 60 -24.01 8.97 19.59
N ASN A 61 -24.40 7.70 19.40
CA ASN A 61 -25.24 7.30 18.27
C ASN A 61 -26.66 7.88 18.36
N ASN A 62 -27.24 7.88 19.56
CA ASN A 62 -28.55 8.47 19.82
C ASN A 62 -28.53 9.99 19.64
N ALA A 63 -27.46 10.64 20.09
CA ALA A 63 -27.24 12.07 19.91
C ALA A 63 -27.13 12.43 18.42
N GLU A 64 -26.41 11.64 17.64
CA GLU A 64 -26.33 11.76 16.18
C GLU A 64 -27.71 11.66 15.51
N SER A 65 -28.46 10.62 15.86
CA SER A 65 -29.82 10.39 15.34
C SER A 65 -30.80 11.51 15.72
N THR A 66 -30.58 12.13 16.88
CA THR A 66 -31.36 13.29 17.35
C THR A 66 -30.95 14.55 16.60
N GLY A 67 -29.64 14.79 16.44
CA GLY A 67 -29.11 15.91 15.68
C GLY A 67 -29.60 15.94 14.24
N LYS A 68 -29.61 14.79 13.55
CA LYS A 68 -30.17 14.67 12.18
C LYS A 68 -31.62 15.11 12.09
N ARG A 69 -32.45 14.70 13.06
CA ARG A 69 -33.87 15.07 13.10
C ARG A 69 -34.06 16.56 13.31
N LEU A 70 -33.26 17.18 14.19
CA LEU A 70 -33.34 18.61 14.47
C LEU A 70 -33.00 19.47 13.24
N VAL A 71 -31.98 19.08 12.47
CA VAL A 71 -31.56 19.84 11.29
C VAL A 71 -32.28 19.43 9.99
N GLY A 72 -33.19 18.46 10.05
CA GLY A 72 -33.89 17.95 8.87
C GLY A 72 -32.95 17.26 7.86
N ALA A 73 -31.90 16.59 8.34
CA ALA A 73 -30.93 15.93 7.48
C ALA A 73 -31.57 14.80 6.64
N ASP A 74 -31.06 14.63 5.42
CA ASP A 74 -31.44 13.51 4.56
C ASP A 74 -31.16 12.16 5.24
N ARG A 75 -31.96 11.14 4.91
CA ARG A 75 -31.87 9.80 5.51
C ARG A 75 -30.47 9.17 5.38
N TYR A 76 -29.75 9.42 4.29
CA TYR A 76 -28.42 8.85 4.08
C TYR A 76 -27.28 9.80 4.50
N PHE A 77 -27.59 10.98 5.03
CA PHE A 77 -26.61 11.84 5.65
C PHE A 77 -26.09 11.20 6.94
N THR A 78 -24.81 11.40 7.26
CA THR A 78 -24.19 10.91 8.50
C THR A 78 -23.15 11.90 9.02
N PHE A 79 -23.19 12.20 10.32
CA PHE A 79 -22.14 12.98 10.98
C PHE A 79 -20.94 12.09 11.29
N THR A 80 -19.73 12.59 11.07
CA THR A 80 -18.49 11.87 11.45
C THR A 80 -18.33 11.85 12.97
N PRO A 81 -17.55 10.92 13.55
CA PRO A 81 -17.27 10.91 15.00
C PRO A 81 -16.70 12.23 15.53
N LYS A 82 -15.87 12.91 14.73
CA LYS A 82 -15.31 14.23 15.09
C LYS A 82 -16.37 15.31 15.14
N GLU A 83 -17.32 15.28 14.20
CA GLU A 83 -18.45 16.21 14.18
C GLU A 83 -19.39 15.97 15.34
N ILE A 84 -19.72 14.70 15.62
CA ILE A 84 -20.52 14.31 16.78
C ILE A 84 -19.88 14.89 18.04
N ALA A 85 -18.60 14.63 18.27
CA ALA A 85 -17.89 15.16 19.43
C ALA A 85 -17.93 16.69 19.54
N ALA A 86 -17.96 17.41 18.41
CA ALA A 86 -17.94 18.87 18.38
C ALA A 86 -19.27 19.53 18.76
N PHE A 87 -20.42 18.88 18.51
CA PHE A 87 -21.73 19.41 18.92
C PHE A 87 -22.28 18.75 20.20
N LEU A 88 -21.54 17.87 20.85
CA LEU A 88 -21.96 17.23 22.09
C LEU A 88 -21.62 18.06 23.33
N ARG A 89 -22.58 18.17 24.25
CA ARG A 89 -22.38 18.62 25.62
C ARG A 89 -22.47 17.43 26.56
N MET A 90 -21.30 16.99 27.03
CA MET A 90 -21.15 15.84 27.90
C MET A 90 -21.31 16.23 29.37
N SER A 91 -21.94 15.36 30.16
CA SER A 91 -22.03 15.51 31.61
C SER A 91 -22.01 14.13 32.27
N PRO A 92 -21.38 13.97 33.44
CA PRO A 92 -21.26 12.67 34.09
C PRO A 92 -22.62 12.03 34.37
N ASN A 93 -22.76 10.75 34.03
CA ASN A 93 -23.94 9.91 34.32
C ASN A 93 -25.27 10.41 33.72
N THR A 94 -25.22 11.30 32.72
CA THR A 94 -26.40 11.85 32.04
C THR A 94 -26.26 11.66 30.53
N ALA A 95 -27.40 11.50 29.86
CA ALA A 95 -27.43 11.42 28.41
C ALA A 95 -26.80 12.67 27.78
N HIS A 96 -26.14 12.51 26.64
CA HIS A 96 -25.55 13.65 25.95
C HIS A 96 -26.61 14.66 25.52
N SER A 97 -26.34 15.93 25.80
CA SER A 97 -27.13 17.04 25.25
C SER A 97 -26.44 17.61 24.01
N LEU A 98 -27.19 18.30 23.18
CA LEU A 98 -26.70 18.86 21.92
C LEU A 98 -26.48 20.37 22.07
N ASP A 99 -25.38 20.84 21.50
CA ASP A 99 -25.21 22.25 21.19
C ASP A 99 -25.85 22.55 19.83
N GLU A 100 -27.08 23.07 19.84
CA GLU A 100 -27.85 23.32 18.62
C GLU A 100 -27.18 24.35 17.69
N SER A 101 -26.44 25.32 18.24
CA SER A 101 -25.72 26.31 17.44
C SER A 101 -24.56 25.64 16.69
N ALA A 102 -23.72 24.90 17.40
CA ALA A 102 -22.62 24.16 16.78
C ALA A 102 -23.12 23.11 15.79
N LEU A 103 -24.21 22.42 16.11
CA LEU A 103 -24.86 21.44 15.23
C LEU A 103 -25.28 22.07 13.90
N GLY A 104 -25.91 23.25 13.93
CA GLY A 104 -26.34 23.96 12.72
C GLY A 104 -25.18 24.36 11.81
N GLU A 105 -24.10 24.89 12.38
CA GLU A 105 -22.89 25.27 11.62
C GLU A 105 -22.21 24.06 10.98
N ILE A 106 -22.05 22.98 11.77
CA ILE A 106 -21.46 21.73 11.29
C ILE A 106 -22.31 21.12 10.18
N TYR A 107 -23.64 21.10 10.35
CA TYR A 107 -24.54 20.57 9.34
C TYR A 107 -24.48 21.38 8.04
N ALA A 108 -24.54 22.72 8.11
CA ALA A 108 -24.45 23.58 6.93
C ALA A 108 -23.15 23.35 6.14
N SER A 109 -22.03 23.16 6.85
CA SER A 109 -20.74 22.81 6.23
C SER A 109 -20.77 21.42 5.59
N ALA A 110 -21.27 20.42 6.30
CA ALA A 110 -21.28 19.02 5.86
C ALA A 110 -22.29 18.75 4.73
N GLN A 111 -23.41 19.46 4.70
CA GLN A 111 -24.48 19.29 3.71
C GLN A 111 -23.97 19.53 2.28
N ARG A 112 -23.14 20.56 2.08
CA ARG A 112 -22.54 20.83 0.77
C ARG A 112 -21.73 19.64 0.24
N HIS A 113 -20.96 18.99 1.11
CA HIS A 113 -20.19 17.81 0.75
C HIS A 113 -21.07 16.58 0.56
N TYR A 114 -22.18 16.46 1.29
CA TYR A 114 -23.17 15.42 1.08
C TYR A 114 -23.81 15.51 -0.33
N ASP A 115 -24.29 16.69 -0.72
CA ASP A 115 -24.97 16.89 -2.00
C ASP A 115 -24.05 16.59 -3.19
N LEU A 116 -22.78 17.00 -3.12
CA LEU A 116 -21.78 16.70 -4.14
C LEU A 116 -21.55 15.19 -4.30
N ARG A 117 -21.50 14.44 -3.19
CA ARG A 117 -21.31 12.99 -3.21
C ARG A 117 -22.53 12.29 -3.79
N ILE A 118 -23.74 12.66 -3.37
CA ILE A 118 -24.99 12.10 -3.92
C ILE A 118 -25.08 12.37 -5.43
N ALA A 119 -24.79 13.59 -5.88
CA ALA A 119 -24.81 13.94 -7.29
C ALA A 119 -23.79 13.13 -8.11
N ALA A 120 -22.59 12.91 -7.56
CA ALA A 120 -21.57 12.09 -8.20
C ALA A 120 -21.98 10.61 -8.28
N ILE A 121 -22.54 10.04 -7.21
CA ILE A 121 -23.04 8.66 -7.17
C ILE A 121 -24.15 8.47 -8.20
N LYS A 122 -25.13 9.38 -8.27
CA LYS A 122 -26.22 9.31 -9.27
C LYS A 122 -25.68 9.30 -10.70
N LYS A 123 -24.72 10.17 -11.02
CA LYS A 123 -24.06 10.20 -12.34
C LYS A 123 -23.33 8.89 -12.67
N LEU A 124 -22.66 8.28 -11.68
CA LEU A 124 -22.01 6.98 -11.89
C LEU A 124 -23.04 5.87 -12.10
N ALA A 125 -24.12 5.87 -11.32
CA ALA A 125 -25.21 4.92 -11.43
C ALA A 125 -25.92 5.01 -12.79
N GLU A 126 -26.16 6.22 -13.30
CA GLU A 126 -26.68 6.43 -14.66
C GLU A 126 -25.77 5.83 -15.74
N ARG A 127 -24.45 5.99 -15.62
CA ARG A 127 -23.50 5.38 -16.58
C ARG A 127 -23.53 3.86 -16.52
N ALA A 128 -23.65 3.31 -15.31
CA ALA A 128 -23.81 1.88 -15.10
C ALA A 128 -25.09 1.37 -15.79
N PHE A 129 -26.22 2.08 -15.64
CA PHE A 129 -27.48 1.74 -16.30
C PHE A 129 -27.41 1.78 -17.82
N LYS A 130 -26.71 2.75 -18.39
CA LYS A 130 -26.57 2.92 -19.83
C LYS A 130 -25.53 1.99 -20.46
N GLY A 131 -24.91 1.09 -19.69
CA GLY A 131 -23.81 0.25 -20.18
C GLY A 131 -22.58 1.04 -20.64
N THR A 132 -22.45 2.31 -20.22
CA THR A 132 -21.33 3.20 -20.60
C THR A 132 -20.29 3.32 -19.48
N ALA A 133 -20.43 2.51 -18.43
CA ALA A 133 -19.37 2.34 -17.45
C ALA A 133 -18.18 1.64 -18.10
N TRP A 134 -16.96 2.12 -17.85
CA TRP A 134 -15.71 1.53 -18.38
C TRP A 134 -15.32 0.21 -17.70
N TYR A 135 -16.24 -0.41 -16.97
CA TYR A 135 -16.02 -1.63 -16.20
C TYR A 135 -16.62 -2.81 -16.94
N GLU A 136 -15.75 -3.76 -17.25
CA GLU A 136 -16.13 -5.06 -17.79
C GLU A 136 -16.16 -6.08 -16.66
N PRO A 137 -17.31 -6.70 -16.36
CA PRO A 137 -17.37 -7.77 -15.37
C PRO A 137 -16.63 -9.00 -15.90
N VAL A 138 -15.81 -9.59 -15.04
CA VAL A 138 -15.21 -10.91 -15.28
C VAL A 138 -15.94 -11.97 -14.48
N GLU A 139 -16.05 -13.17 -15.05
CA GLU A 139 -16.63 -14.34 -14.40
C GLU A 139 -15.98 -14.57 -13.03
N PHE A 140 -16.79 -14.90 -12.03
CA PHE A 140 -16.31 -15.01 -10.65
C PHE A 140 -15.13 -15.99 -10.53
N GLY A 141 -15.19 -17.11 -11.25
CA GLY A 141 -14.15 -18.14 -11.25
C GLY A 141 -12.83 -17.74 -11.89
N ASP A 142 -12.82 -16.69 -12.72
CA ASP A 142 -11.64 -16.23 -13.48
C ASP A 142 -10.92 -15.07 -12.77
N ARG A 143 -11.48 -14.59 -11.65
CA ARG A 143 -10.83 -13.58 -10.81
C ARG A 143 -9.56 -14.15 -10.20
N GLU A 144 -8.49 -13.34 -10.21
CA GLU A 144 -7.19 -13.70 -9.66
C GLU A 144 -7.28 -14.24 -8.21
N GLU A 145 -8.10 -13.62 -7.36
CA GLU A 145 -8.34 -14.09 -5.98
C GLU A 145 -8.90 -15.52 -5.91
N GLN A 146 -9.74 -15.93 -6.87
CA GLN A 146 -10.33 -17.26 -6.91
C GLN A 146 -9.32 -18.26 -7.47
N VAL A 147 -8.49 -17.85 -8.43
CA VAL A 147 -7.36 -18.64 -8.91
C VAL A 147 -6.37 -18.91 -7.77
N ASP A 148 -5.97 -17.87 -7.03
CA ASP A 148 -5.09 -17.98 -5.86
C ASP A 148 -5.70 -18.90 -4.79
N ARG A 149 -6.99 -18.71 -4.47
CA ARG A 149 -7.69 -19.56 -3.49
C ARG A 149 -7.72 -21.02 -3.93
N ARG A 150 -7.99 -21.31 -5.20
CA ARG A 150 -7.99 -22.68 -5.76
C ARG A 150 -6.58 -23.28 -5.72
N ALA A 151 -5.56 -22.49 -6.05
CA ALA A 151 -4.17 -22.92 -5.98
C ALA A 151 -3.77 -23.29 -4.54
N GLN A 152 -4.13 -22.47 -3.53
CA GLN A 152 -3.92 -22.79 -2.12
C GLN A 152 -4.59 -24.10 -1.72
N LEU A 153 -5.86 -24.28 -2.10
CA LEU A 153 -6.60 -25.50 -1.78
C LEU A 153 -5.95 -26.73 -2.43
N ALA A 154 -5.47 -26.61 -3.67
CA ALA A 154 -4.76 -27.69 -4.36
C ALA A 154 -3.44 -28.02 -3.66
N LEU A 155 -2.61 -27.01 -3.34
CA LEU A 155 -1.36 -27.22 -2.58
C LEU A 155 -1.63 -27.98 -1.28
N LYS A 156 -2.65 -27.57 -0.54
CA LYS A 156 -3.05 -28.20 0.71
C LYS A 156 -3.50 -29.65 0.54
N LEU A 157 -4.29 -29.92 -0.49
CA LEU A 157 -4.73 -31.29 -0.82
C LEU A 157 -3.54 -32.21 -1.12
N PHE A 158 -2.45 -31.68 -1.68
CA PHE A 158 -1.24 -32.44 -2.00
C PHE A 158 -0.15 -32.36 -0.92
N GLY A 159 -0.41 -31.72 0.22
CA GLY A 159 0.57 -31.59 1.32
C GLY A 159 1.73 -30.64 1.01
N LEU A 160 1.55 -29.70 0.10
CA LEU A 160 2.53 -28.70 -0.35
C LEU A 160 2.26 -27.31 0.25
N ASP A 161 1.73 -27.27 1.48
CA ASP A 161 1.37 -26.04 2.19
C ASP A 161 2.57 -25.10 2.40
N ASP A 162 3.76 -25.68 2.49
CA ASP A 162 5.06 -25.03 2.73
C ASP A 162 5.62 -24.30 1.52
N VAL A 163 5.26 -24.73 0.29
CA VAL A 163 5.63 -24.06 -0.96
C VAL A 163 5.11 -22.61 -0.99
N GLY A 164 3.90 -22.40 -0.46
CA GLY A 164 3.25 -21.08 -0.36
C GLY A 164 2.82 -20.47 -1.70
N LEU A 165 1.82 -19.57 -1.67
CA LEU A 165 1.28 -18.93 -2.87
C LEU A 165 2.32 -18.19 -3.71
N ARG A 166 3.30 -17.58 -3.04
CA ARG A 166 4.32 -16.77 -3.71
C ARG A 166 5.17 -17.61 -4.65
N ALA A 167 5.63 -18.78 -4.21
CA ALA A 167 6.43 -19.66 -5.05
C ALA A 167 5.62 -20.18 -6.26
N VAL A 168 4.33 -20.46 -6.08
CA VAL A 168 3.45 -20.85 -7.21
C VAL A 168 3.34 -19.70 -8.23
N ARG A 169 3.10 -18.47 -7.78
CA ARG A 169 3.05 -17.31 -8.69
C ARG A 169 4.43 -17.06 -9.34
N ASP A 170 5.52 -17.25 -8.60
CA ASP A 170 6.88 -17.17 -9.11
C ASP A 170 7.16 -18.22 -10.21
N ILE A 171 6.64 -19.44 -10.07
CA ILE A 171 6.82 -20.54 -11.04
C ILE A 171 5.92 -20.38 -12.28
N PHE A 172 4.65 -20.06 -12.09
CA PHE A 172 3.65 -20.15 -13.16
C PHE A 172 3.28 -18.81 -13.79
N LEU A 173 3.37 -17.70 -13.04
CA LEU A 173 2.96 -16.37 -13.52
C LEU A 173 4.15 -15.45 -13.81
N THR A 174 5.34 -15.79 -13.33
CA THR A 174 6.52 -14.95 -13.52
C THR A 174 7.30 -15.42 -14.73
N THR A 175 7.19 -14.65 -15.81
CA THR A 175 7.87 -14.88 -17.09
C THR A 175 9.35 -14.46 -17.07
N GLU A 176 9.84 -13.82 -16.00
CA GLU A 176 11.20 -13.32 -15.91
C GLU A 176 12.21 -14.42 -15.55
N LYS A 177 12.41 -15.38 -16.47
CA LYS A 177 13.69 -16.09 -16.53
C LYS A 177 14.71 -15.14 -17.13
N ILE A 178 15.54 -14.56 -16.29
CA ILE A 178 16.66 -13.75 -16.77
C ILE A 178 17.63 -14.71 -17.45
N ALA A 179 17.80 -14.53 -18.76
CA ALA A 179 18.77 -15.29 -19.52
C ALA A 179 20.16 -15.11 -18.89
N ALA A 180 20.95 -16.17 -18.83
CA ALA A 180 22.26 -16.16 -18.18
C ALA A 180 23.18 -15.04 -18.72
N GLU A 181 23.06 -14.72 -20.01
CA GLU A 181 23.76 -13.61 -20.67
C GLU A 181 23.42 -12.21 -20.13
N HIS A 182 22.28 -12.03 -19.48
CA HIS A 182 21.85 -10.74 -18.92
C HIS A 182 22.07 -10.65 -17.41
N ALA A 183 22.47 -11.74 -16.75
CA ALA A 183 22.67 -11.78 -15.30
C ALA A 183 23.81 -10.84 -14.84
N SER A 184 24.80 -10.57 -15.69
CA SER A 184 25.94 -9.68 -15.39
C SER A 184 25.71 -8.22 -15.83
N ALA A 185 24.57 -7.90 -16.46
CA ALA A 185 24.33 -6.59 -17.06
C ALA A 185 24.30 -5.43 -16.04
N TRP A 186 24.00 -5.72 -14.77
CA TRP A 186 24.01 -4.74 -13.69
C TRP A 186 25.40 -4.13 -13.45
N ARG A 187 26.47 -4.85 -13.80
CA ARG A 187 27.87 -4.41 -13.60
C ARG A 187 28.21 -3.20 -14.46
N THR A 188 27.68 -3.14 -15.67
CA THR A 188 28.01 -2.11 -16.68
C THR A 188 26.92 -1.04 -16.82
N LYS A 189 25.74 -1.28 -16.26
CA LYS A 189 24.61 -0.34 -16.31
C LYS A 189 24.90 0.88 -15.43
N LYS A 190 25.13 2.03 -16.07
CA LYS A 190 25.25 3.31 -15.34
C LYS A 190 23.92 3.72 -14.73
N SER A 191 23.99 4.30 -13.53
CA SER A 191 22.81 4.91 -12.95
C SER A 191 22.40 6.13 -13.79
N VAL A 192 21.09 6.29 -14.02
CA VAL A 192 20.59 7.48 -14.69
C VAL A 192 20.69 8.64 -13.69
N PRO A 193 21.41 9.74 -14.02
CA PRO A 193 21.48 10.89 -13.15
C PRO A 193 20.07 11.43 -12.89
N SER A 194 19.68 11.49 -11.63
CA SER A 194 18.45 12.14 -11.19
C SER A 194 18.77 13.55 -10.73
N ARG A 195 17.86 14.49 -10.98
CA ARG A 195 17.93 15.79 -10.30
C ARG A 195 17.82 15.60 -8.79
N ALA A 196 18.40 16.52 -8.04
CA ALA A 196 18.16 16.61 -6.61
C ALA A 196 16.68 16.97 -6.34
N PRO A 197 16.08 16.44 -5.27
CA PRO A 197 14.75 16.85 -4.83
C PRO A 197 14.79 18.28 -4.26
N SER A 198 13.72 19.02 -4.47
CA SER A 198 13.46 20.29 -3.76
C SER A 198 13.00 20.02 -2.32
N GLU A 199 13.02 21.04 -1.45
CA GLU A 199 12.58 20.90 -0.06
C GLU A 199 11.11 20.47 0.06
N GLN A 200 10.22 20.97 -0.82
CA GLN A 200 8.81 20.57 -0.83
C GLN A 200 8.63 19.09 -1.17
N GLU A 201 9.48 18.56 -2.05
CA GLU A 201 9.45 17.14 -2.42
C GLU A 201 10.03 16.25 -1.34
N ILE A 202 11.07 16.72 -0.64
CA ILE A 202 11.58 16.06 0.56
C ILE A 202 10.48 15.99 1.61
N GLU A 203 9.80 17.10 1.89
CA GLU A 203 8.69 17.14 2.85
C GLU A 203 7.56 16.18 2.46
N PHE A 204 7.15 16.19 1.19
CA PHE A 204 6.11 15.29 0.67
C PHE A 204 6.45 13.80 0.86
N VAL A 205 7.72 13.42 0.65
CA VAL A 205 8.18 12.02 0.77
C VAL A 205 8.35 11.58 2.23
N THR A 206 8.64 12.52 3.12
CA THR A 206 9.03 12.23 4.51
C THR A 206 7.91 12.39 5.51
N ARG A 207 6.92 13.27 5.25
CA ARG A 207 5.79 13.52 6.15
C ARG A 207 4.94 12.25 6.33
N GLY A 208 4.85 11.74 7.55
CA GLY A 208 4.09 10.52 7.87
C GLY A 208 4.77 9.23 7.38
N ASN A 209 6.04 9.32 6.94
CA ASN A 209 6.80 8.15 6.53
C ASN A 209 7.44 7.49 7.75
N VAL A 210 6.77 6.46 8.27
CA VAL A 210 7.19 5.72 9.48
C VAL A 210 8.64 5.25 9.41
N LYS A 211 9.15 4.83 8.24
CA LYS A 211 10.55 4.38 8.08
C LYS A 211 11.54 5.53 8.13
N PHE A 212 11.14 6.70 7.63
CA PHE A 212 11.96 7.90 7.74
C PHE A 212 11.99 8.39 9.18
N GLU A 213 10.82 8.49 9.83
CA GLU A 213 10.68 8.99 11.20
C GLU A 213 11.34 8.08 12.24
N SER A 214 11.33 6.76 12.05
CA SER A 214 11.93 5.80 13.00
C SER A 214 13.46 5.81 13.04
N LEU A 215 14.12 6.35 12.02
CA LEU A 215 15.57 6.47 11.99
C LEU A 215 16.04 7.72 12.75
N PRO A 216 17.19 7.67 13.48
CA PRO A 216 17.77 8.86 14.10
C PRO A 216 18.00 10.00 13.10
N GLU A 217 17.95 11.26 13.52
CA GLU A 217 18.15 12.42 12.63
C GLU A 217 19.52 12.41 11.94
N GLY A 218 20.57 12.09 12.71
CA GLY A 218 21.94 11.92 12.21
C GLY A 218 22.23 10.57 11.53
N TRP A 219 21.22 9.75 11.26
CA TRP A 219 21.43 8.45 10.65
C TRP A 219 22.12 8.58 9.28
N ARG A 220 23.11 7.71 9.08
CA ARG A 220 23.78 7.50 7.80
C ARG A 220 23.70 6.03 7.45
N CYS A 221 23.57 5.73 6.17
CA CYS A 221 23.60 4.35 5.69
C CYS A 221 24.93 3.71 6.11
N PRO A 222 24.93 2.62 6.88
CA PRO A 222 26.18 2.03 7.36
C PRO A 222 27.05 1.53 6.21
N CYS A 223 26.50 1.23 5.03
CA CYS A 223 27.28 0.85 3.85
C CYS A 223 27.89 2.08 3.15
N CYS A 224 27.06 2.93 2.52
CA CYS A 224 27.52 4.03 1.66
C CYS A 224 27.67 5.39 2.34
N MET A 225 27.41 5.50 3.64
CA MET A 225 27.52 6.72 4.46
C MET A 225 26.62 7.91 4.07
N ARG A 226 25.73 7.72 3.09
CA ARG A 226 24.70 8.69 2.72
C ARG A 226 23.79 9.04 3.89
N SER A 227 23.47 10.33 4.04
CA SER A 227 22.47 10.79 5.00
C SER A 227 21.06 10.36 4.60
N LYS A 228 20.09 10.53 5.51
CA LYS A 228 18.67 10.29 5.20
C LYS A 228 18.19 11.06 3.96
N ARG A 229 18.63 12.32 3.81
CA ARG A 229 18.26 13.18 2.68
C ARG A 229 18.88 12.68 1.37
N ASP A 230 20.16 12.27 1.39
CA ASP A 230 20.86 11.77 0.19
C ASP A 230 20.28 10.45 -0.35
N VAL A 231 19.55 9.71 0.49
CA VAL A 231 18.86 8.46 0.12
C VAL A 231 17.58 8.71 -0.67
N ILE A 232 16.96 9.88 -0.53
CA ILE A 232 15.74 10.25 -1.26
C ILE A 232 16.09 10.35 -2.75
N ARG A 233 15.52 9.48 -3.58
CA ARG A 233 15.87 9.37 -5.01
C ARG A 233 14.65 9.32 -5.90
N TRP A 234 14.80 9.70 -7.16
CA TRP A 234 13.75 9.55 -8.17
C TRP A 234 13.55 8.08 -8.56
N SER A 235 12.30 7.67 -8.71
CA SER A 235 11.91 6.37 -9.23
C SER A 235 11.41 6.51 -10.66
N HIS A 236 12.10 5.91 -11.63
CA HIS A 236 11.64 5.92 -13.02
C HIS A 236 10.36 5.09 -13.24
N ASN A 237 10.10 4.10 -12.38
CA ASN A 237 8.92 3.24 -12.47
C ASN A 237 7.69 3.97 -11.89
N SER A 238 7.80 4.51 -10.68
CA SER A 238 6.67 5.18 -10.02
C SER A 238 6.57 6.69 -10.31
N LYS A 239 7.51 7.26 -11.08
CA LYS A 239 7.58 8.67 -11.47
C LYS A 239 7.47 9.65 -10.29
N LYS A 240 8.08 9.29 -9.16
CA LYS A 240 8.12 10.12 -7.94
C LYS A 240 9.41 9.92 -7.17
N PHE A 241 9.72 10.87 -6.29
CA PHE A 241 10.76 10.68 -5.28
C PHE A 241 10.32 9.64 -4.25
N MET A 242 11.28 8.87 -3.76
CA MET A 242 11.05 7.82 -2.76
C MET A 242 12.17 7.80 -1.73
N PHE A 243 11.80 7.51 -0.49
CA PHE A 243 12.73 7.14 0.58
C PHE A 243 12.50 5.67 0.92
N VAL A 244 13.49 4.83 0.67
CA VAL A 244 13.41 3.41 1.00
C VAL A 244 14.68 2.97 1.72
N VAL A 245 14.43 2.32 2.86
CA VAL A 245 15.42 1.61 3.65
C VAL A 245 14.92 0.20 3.92
N VAL A 246 15.88 -0.72 4.03
CA VAL A 246 15.66 -2.16 4.20
C VAL A 246 16.54 -2.65 5.34
N THR A 247 15.96 -3.43 6.25
CA THR A 247 16.72 -4.12 7.29
C THR A 247 17.18 -5.47 6.74
N ARG A 248 18.50 -5.71 6.76
CA ARG A 248 19.11 -6.97 6.32
C ARG A 248 19.90 -7.59 7.47
N LYS A 249 20.01 -8.92 7.46
CA LYS A 249 21.04 -9.63 8.22
C LYS A 249 22.34 -9.59 7.41
N VAL A 250 23.44 -9.25 8.05
CA VAL A 250 24.78 -9.30 7.43
C VAL A 250 25.75 -10.07 8.33
N PRO A 251 26.79 -10.70 7.75
CA PRO A 251 27.84 -11.37 8.51
C PRO A 251 28.51 -10.41 9.49
N GLU A 252 28.74 -10.88 10.72
CA GLU A 252 29.55 -10.20 11.72
C GLU A 252 30.12 -11.23 12.69
N ALA A 253 31.43 -11.40 12.67
CA ALA A 253 32.13 -12.43 13.45
C ALA A 253 31.92 -12.31 14.96
N THR A 254 31.66 -11.10 15.46
CA THR A 254 31.43 -10.82 16.89
C THR A 254 29.97 -11.00 17.31
N ALA A 255 29.04 -11.23 16.38
CA ALA A 255 27.63 -11.39 16.69
C ALA A 255 27.32 -12.81 17.17
N ARG A 256 26.37 -12.93 18.12
CA ARG A 256 25.97 -14.22 18.75
C ARG A 256 25.60 -15.33 17.75
N PHE A 257 25.03 -14.95 16.60
CA PHE A 257 24.58 -15.88 15.57
C PHE A 257 25.39 -15.72 14.27
N GLY A 258 26.61 -15.18 14.35
CA GLY A 258 27.46 -14.88 13.19
C GLY A 258 26.93 -13.78 12.26
N THR A 259 25.76 -13.21 12.57
CA THR A 259 25.10 -12.17 11.80
C THR A 259 24.49 -11.11 12.70
N ARG A 260 24.38 -9.88 12.20
CA ARG A 260 23.63 -8.78 12.82
C ARG A 260 22.61 -8.17 11.88
N GLN A 261 21.55 -7.59 12.43
CA GLN A 261 20.59 -6.82 11.66
C GLN A 261 21.05 -5.38 11.51
N ILE A 262 21.00 -4.87 10.28
CA ILE A 262 21.33 -3.48 9.95
C ILE A 262 20.30 -2.90 9.01
N THR A 263 19.99 -1.62 9.18
CA THR A 263 19.14 -0.88 8.24
C THR A 263 20.01 -0.16 7.22
N LEU A 264 19.78 -0.42 5.95
CA LEU A 264 20.53 0.08 4.80
C LEU A 264 19.63 0.91 3.88
N CYS A 265 20.23 1.78 3.08
CA CYS A 265 19.50 2.41 1.99
C CYS A 265 19.22 1.43 0.86
N ASP A 266 18.13 1.67 0.15
CA ASP A 266 17.67 0.80 -0.94
C ASP A 266 18.69 0.64 -2.07
N ALA A 267 19.52 1.65 -2.36
CA ALA A 267 20.53 1.49 -3.41
C ALA A 267 21.66 0.54 -3.00
N CYS A 268 22.05 0.47 -1.72
CA CYS A 268 22.99 -0.55 -1.27
C CYS A 268 22.31 -1.93 -1.31
N ASN A 269 21.05 -2.02 -0.87
CA ASN A 269 20.26 -3.25 -0.95
C ASN A 269 20.13 -3.77 -2.39
N HIS A 270 20.01 -2.88 -3.38
CA HIS A 270 19.94 -3.24 -4.79
C HIS A 270 21.22 -3.98 -5.25
N ILE A 271 22.39 -3.59 -4.75
CA ILE A 271 23.66 -4.29 -5.08
C ILE A 271 23.69 -5.69 -4.49
N PHE A 272 23.25 -5.87 -3.24
CA PHE A 272 23.07 -7.20 -2.68
C PHE A 272 22.17 -8.06 -3.58
N GLN A 273 21.02 -7.51 -4.00
CA GLN A 273 20.06 -8.22 -4.84
C GLN A 273 20.65 -8.64 -6.19
N GLU A 274 21.36 -7.73 -6.88
CA GLU A 274 21.95 -8.04 -8.18
C GLU A 274 23.11 -9.06 -8.08
N VAL A 275 23.94 -9.00 -7.03
CA VAL A 275 24.97 -10.02 -6.78
C VAL A 275 24.33 -11.39 -6.51
N TYR A 276 23.35 -11.47 -5.60
CA TYR A 276 22.67 -12.73 -5.28
C TYR A 276 21.95 -13.34 -6.49
N LYS A 277 21.33 -12.48 -7.30
CA LYS A 277 20.65 -12.87 -8.54
C LYS A 277 21.64 -13.42 -9.56
N GLU A 278 22.78 -12.77 -9.75
CA GLU A 278 23.81 -13.27 -10.65
C GLU A 278 24.41 -14.60 -10.18
N LEU A 279 24.73 -14.73 -8.89
CA LEU A 279 25.24 -15.97 -8.30
C LEU A 279 24.25 -17.13 -8.44
N ARG A 280 22.96 -16.87 -8.23
CA ARG A 280 21.89 -17.85 -8.43
C ARG A 280 21.85 -18.35 -9.87
N VAL A 281 21.90 -17.45 -10.85
CA VAL A 281 21.87 -17.84 -12.26
C VAL A 281 23.14 -18.61 -12.64
N ALA A 282 24.32 -18.15 -12.17
CA ALA A 282 25.60 -18.79 -12.46
C ALA A 282 25.74 -20.20 -11.84
N SER A 283 25.11 -20.43 -10.68
CA SER A 283 25.09 -21.74 -9.99
C SER A 283 23.97 -22.68 -10.45
N GLY A 284 23.27 -22.38 -11.56
CA GLY A 284 22.19 -23.24 -12.05
C GLY A 284 20.90 -23.15 -11.23
N ASN A 285 20.64 -21.99 -10.61
CA ASN A 285 19.51 -21.70 -9.72
C ASN A 285 19.52 -22.41 -8.36
N VAL A 286 20.71 -22.73 -7.84
CA VAL A 286 20.88 -23.21 -6.47
C VAL A 286 20.60 -22.07 -5.46
N SER A 287 20.16 -22.44 -4.26
CA SER A 287 19.94 -21.49 -3.16
C SER A 287 21.27 -20.87 -2.73
N VAL A 288 21.30 -19.53 -2.64
CA VAL A 288 22.49 -18.79 -2.21
C VAL A 288 22.30 -18.33 -0.75
N PRO A 289 23.22 -18.62 0.19
CA PRO A 289 23.12 -18.17 1.57
C PRO A 289 23.09 -16.64 1.71
N ASP A 290 22.23 -16.11 2.60
CA ASP A 290 22.04 -14.66 2.79
C ASP A 290 23.26 -13.94 3.41
N ASP A 291 24.22 -14.70 3.95
CA ASP A 291 25.42 -14.28 4.66
C ASP A 291 26.71 -14.47 3.84
N LEU A 292 26.59 -14.69 2.53
CA LEU A 292 27.75 -14.91 1.65
C LEU A 292 28.58 -13.65 1.39
N ILE A 293 27.94 -12.48 1.39
CA ILE A 293 28.58 -11.18 1.15
C ILE A 293 28.34 -10.22 2.31
N ASP A 294 29.36 -9.44 2.66
CA ASP A 294 29.30 -8.48 3.75
C ASP A 294 29.18 -7.02 3.28
N LEU A 295 29.27 -6.07 4.22
CA LEU A 295 29.20 -4.65 3.90
C LEU A 295 30.43 -4.13 3.14
N ASP A 296 31.61 -4.69 3.41
CA ASP A 296 32.86 -4.24 2.81
C ASP A 296 32.94 -4.70 1.35
N ASP A 297 32.45 -5.90 1.05
CA ASP A 297 32.24 -6.40 -0.31
C ASP A 297 31.37 -5.40 -1.11
N VAL A 298 30.22 -4.98 -0.57
CA VAL A 298 29.34 -4.03 -1.26
C VAL A 298 29.96 -2.64 -1.37
N ARG A 299 30.64 -2.15 -0.31
CA ARG A 299 31.36 -0.86 -0.34
C ARG A 299 32.43 -0.82 -1.42
N ALA A 300 33.16 -1.93 -1.64
CA ALA A 300 34.17 -2.02 -2.67
C ALA A 300 33.57 -1.86 -4.08
N VAL A 301 32.39 -2.45 -4.30
CA VAL A 301 31.69 -2.48 -5.60
C VAL A 301 31.04 -1.14 -5.98
N ILE A 302 30.62 -0.34 -5.00
CA ILE A 302 29.85 0.89 -5.29
C ILE A 302 30.69 2.15 -5.39
N ALA A 303 30.20 3.09 -6.21
CA ALA A 303 30.49 4.51 -6.12
C ALA A 303 29.22 5.23 -5.61
N PRO A 304 29.22 5.71 -4.34
CA PRO A 304 28.05 6.39 -3.78
C PRO A 304 27.67 7.66 -4.53
N ALA A 305 26.40 7.80 -4.87
CA ALA A 305 25.84 8.99 -5.49
C ALA A 305 24.57 9.41 -4.72
N ALA A 306 24.45 10.71 -4.45
CA ALA A 306 23.28 11.27 -3.79
C ALA A 306 22.07 11.25 -4.73
N HIS A 307 20.89 11.00 -4.18
CA HIS A 307 19.61 11.04 -4.90
C HIS A 307 19.46 10.10 -6.11
N SER A 308 20.34 9.12 -6.24
CA SER A 308 20.29 8.09 -7.27
C SER A 308 20.62 6.71 -6.70
N LEU A 309 20.56 5.70 -7.58
CA LEU A 309 21.24 4.43 -7.34
C LEU A 309 22.76 4.65 -7.39
N HIS A 310 23.50 3.70 -6.82
CA HIS A 310 24.95 3.72 -6.88
C HIS A 310 25.43 3.35 -8.27
N ASP A 311 26.50 4.02 -8.72
CA ASP A 311 27.25 3.50 -9.85
C ASP A 311 28.06 2.29 -9.41
N VAL A 312 28.27 1.35 -10.33
CA VAL A 312 28.95 0.09 -10.08
C VAL A 312 30.36 0.14 -10.66
N LYS A 313 31.34 -0.28 -9.88
CA LYS A 313 32.71 -0.53 -10.34
C LYS A 313 32.76 -1.94 -10.91
N SER A 314 32.63 -2.05 -12.24
CA SER A 314 32.52 -3.33 -12.95
C SER A 314 33.57 -4.36 -12.55
N ASP A 315 34.84 -3.95 -12.43
CA ASP A 315 35.94 -4.86 -12.10
C ASP A 315 35.82 -5.42 -10.68
N ALA A 316 35.47 -4.57 -9.71
CA ALA A 316 35.23 -5.00 -8.33
C ALA A 316 34.01 -5.92 -8.23
N ALA A 317 32.95 -5.66 -9.00
CA ALA A 317 31.77 -6.52 -9.07
C ALA A 317 32.11 -7.91 -9.62
N GLN A 318 32.91 -7.98 -10.70
CA GLN A 318 33.41 -9.22 -11.27
C GLN A 318 34.22 -10.01 -10.24
N MET A 319 35.18 -9.35 -9.57
CA MET A 319 36.01 -9.97 -8.54
C MET A 319 35.19 -10.55 -7.40
N LEU A 320 34.15 -9.82 -6.94
CA LEU A 320 33.26 -10.28 -5.88
C LEU A 320 32.51 -11.56 -6.28
N VAL A 321 31.91 -11.59 -7.47
CA VAL A 321 31.19 -12.78 -7.94
C VAL A 321 32.15 -13.96 -8.13
N SER A 322 33.34 -13.74 -8.70
CA SER A 322 34.37 -14.78 -8.84
C SER A 322 34.88 -15.30 -7.49
N LYS A 323 34.93 -14.46 -6.44
CA LYS A 323 35.25 -14.88 -5.07
C LYS A 323 34.15 -15.77 -4.47
N CYS A 324 32.88 -15.47 -4.76
CA CYS A 324 31.73 -16.13 -4.14
C CYS A 324 31.33 -17.43 -4.83
N LEU A 325 31.48 -17.53 -6.16
CA LEU A 325 30.98 -18.66 -6.94
C LEU A 325 31.54 -20.03 -6.48
N PRO A 326 32.85 -20.20 -6.20
CA PRO A 326 33.39 -21.48 -5.71
C PRO A 326 32.85 -21.91 -4.35
N LEU A 327 32.35 -20.97 -3.53
CA LEU A 327 31.75 -21.27 -2.22
C LEU A 327 30.35 -21.87 -2.36
N LEU A 328 29.75 -21.80 -3.56
CA LEU A 328 28.46 -22.39 -3.89
C LEU A 328 28.59 -23.76 -4.57
N GLU A 329 29.81 -24.15 -4.96
CA GLU A 329 30.12 -25.43 -5.61
C GLU A 329 30.48 -26.55 -4.61
N VAL A 330 30.13 -26.39 -3.33
CA VAL A 330 30.40 -27.39 -2.29
C VAL A 330 29.30 -28.47 -2.30
N GLU A 331 29.66 -29.62 -2.89
CA GLU A 331 29.01 -30.97 -2.89
C GLU A 331 27.47 -31.06 -2.76
#